data_AF-A0A7K2Q6B9-F1
#
_entry.id   AF-A0A7K2Q6B9-F1
#
_cell.length_a   1.000
_cell.length_b   1.000
_cell.length_c   1.000
_cell.angle_alpha   90.00
_cell.angle_beta   90.00
_cell.angle_gamma   90.00
#
_symmetry.space_group_name_H-M   'P 1'
#
loop_
_entity.id
_entity.type
_entity.pdbx_description
1 polymer ?
#
loop_
_entity_poly.entity_id
_entity_poly.type
_entity_poly.pdbx_seq_one_letter_code
_entity_poly.pdbx_strand_id
1 'polypeptide(L)'
;MSDPSQPPQPLHPLALELRVHGVHGAPPDELLGDPRTVRITGDSTAAVFRRAADVDAEAHPERYAGRPVVEAYCWSRLTSGNGARALWLLLLPFMVVNLAHWARPAAPATGPAPRAVRAYGVLVRVLALSLTLLLIAAACEVALDLLAWQCAGSGACTGSGAGSWLGFMEPGRWWGQPGRRLALGALVPAALTWLLWYLSNRTWSAYESQPPPAGAAVPAVRP
;
A
#
# COMPACT_ATOMS: atom_id res chain seq x y z
N MET A 1 35.11 -3.80 -49.66
CA MET A 1 36.06 -3.16 -48.73
C MET A 1 35.20 -2.32 -47.80
N SER A 2 34.90 -2.86 -46.62
CA SER A 2 33.93 -2.28 -45.68
C SER A 2 34.57 -1.10 -44.95
N ASP A 3 33.85 0.02 -44.89
CA ASP A 3 34.27 1.25 -44.23
C ASP A 3 34.42 1.03 -42.69
N PRO A 4 35.62 1.22 -42.11
CA PRO A 4 35.88 0.95 -40.70
C PRO A 4 35.46 2.10 -39.75
N SER A 5 34.71 3.10 -40.23
CA SER A 5 34.50 4.37 -39.50
C SER A 5 33.16 4.49 -38.76
N GLN A 6 32.34 3.44 -38.67
CA GLN A 6 31.06 3.55 -37.97
C GLN A 6 31.30 3.45 -36.45
N PRO A 7 31.06 4.52 -35.67
CA PRO A 7 31.15 4.42 -34.21
C PRO A 7 30.18 3.34 -33.72
N PRO A 8 30.53 2.56 -32.68
CA PRO A 8 29.61 1.57 -32.12
C PRO A 8 28.30 2.27 -31.79
N GLN A 9 27.21 1.79 -32.40
CA GLN A 9 25.85 2.23 -32.08
C GLN A 9 25.71 2.16 -30.55
N PRO A 10 25.27 3.23 -29.87
CA PRO A 10 25.03 3.16 -28.44
C PRO A 10 24.06 2.00 -28.21
N LEU A 11 24.45 1.06 -27.35
CA LEU A 11 23.60 -0.05 -26.91
C LEU A 11 22.25 0.54 -26.55
N HIS A 12 21.24 0.32 -27.40
CA HIS A 12 19.89 0.76 -27.09
C HIS A 12 19.53 0.13 -25.74
N PRO A 13 19.02 0.92 -24.77
CA PRO A 13 18.58 0.34 -23.52
C PRO A 13 17.57 -0.77 -23.80
N LEU A 14 17.71 -1.86 -23.06
CA LEU A 14 16.89 -3.06 -23.21
C LEU A 14 15.41 -2.68 -23.20
N ALA A 15 14.67 -3.01 -24.26
CA ALA A 15 13.24 -2.77 -24.31
C ALA A 15 12.53 -3.78 -23.40
N LEU A 16 11.52 -3.33 -22.64
CA LEU A 16 10.74 -4.19 -21.75
C LEU A 16 9.27 -4.22 -22.20
N GLU A 17 8.70 -5.41 -22.31
CA GLU A 17 7.27 -5.65 -22.50
C GLU A 17 6.69 -6.21 -21.20
N LEU A 18 5.87 -5.43 -20.50
CA LEU A 18 5.19 -5.88 -19.29
C LEU A 18 3.78 -6.38 -19.61
N ARG A 19 3.57 -7.68 -19.46
CA ARG A 19 2.27 -8.34 -19.60
C ARG A 19 1.55 -8.39 -18.27
N VAL A 20 0.32 -7.93 -18.27
CA VAL A 20 -0.52 -7.86 -17.07
C VAL A 20 -1.84 -8.56 -17.37
N HIS A 21 -2.23 -9.52 -16.53
CA HIS A 21 -3.51 -10.19 -16.67
C HIS A 21 -4.68 -9.28 -16.28
N GLY A 22 -5.86 -9.52 -16.86
CA GLY A 22 -7.13 -8.93 -16.41
C GLY A 22 -7.61 -9.48 -15.07
N VAL A 23 -8.86 -9.18 -14.70
CA VAL A 23 -9.41 -9.48 -13.36
C VAL A 23 -9.52 -10.99 -13.06
N HIS A 24 -9.68 -11.82 -14.08
CA HIS A 24 -9.81 -13.29 -13.91
C HIS A 24 -8.53 -13.95 -13.40
N GLY A 25 -7.39 -13.27 -13.46
CA GLY A 25 -6.08 -13.83 -13.12
C GLY A 25 -5.57 -14.78 -14.21
N ALA A 26 -4.30 -14.65 -14.55
CA ALA A 26 -3.58 -15.64 -15.36
C ALA A 26 -2.25 -15.96 -14.67
N PRO A 27 -1.84 -17.23 -14.60
CA PRO A 27 -0.56 -17.62 -14.05
C PRO A 27 0.58 -17.15 -14.97
N PRO A 28 1.82 -17.04 -14.43
CA PRO A 28 2.94 -16.46 -15.16
C PRO A 28 3.33 -17.25 -16.42
N ASP A 29 3.17 -18.57 -16.41
CA ASP A 29 3.45 -19.45 -17.55
C ASP A 29 2.49 -19.21 -18.72
N GLU A 30 1.21 -18.94 -18.44
CA GLU A 30 0.24 -18.55 -19.46
C GLU A 30 0.55 -17.15 -20.02
N LEU A 31 0.85 -16.17 -19.17
CA LEU A 31 1.20 -14.81 -19.60
C LEU A 31 2.48 -14.77 -20.46
N LEU A 32 3.47 -15.58 -20.09
CA LEU A 32 4.76 -15.64 -20.76
C LEU A 32 4.78 -16.64 -21.93
N GLY A 33 3.79 -17.53 -22.02
CA GLY A 33 3.74 -18.62 -22.99
C GLY A 33 4.89 -19.63 -22.81
N ASP A 34 5.41 -19.79 -21.58
CA ASP A 34 6.53 -20.67 -21.26
C ASP A 34 6.33 -21.29 -19.87
N PRO A 35 6.38 -22.63 -19.72
CA PRO A 35 6.23 -23.29 -18.42
C PRO A 35 7.38 -22.99 -17.44
N ARG A 36 8.55 -22.57 -17.93
CA ARG A 36 9.74 -22.31 -17.12
C ARG A 36 9.80 -20.83 -16.78
N THR A 37 9.10 -20.45 -15.72
CA THR A 37 9.09 -19.07 -15.22
C THR A 37 9.91 -18.91 -13.95
N VAL A 38 10.51 -17.74 -13.78
CA VAL A 38 11.34 -17.38 -12.63
C VAL A 38 10.83 -16.06 -12.07
N ARG A 39 10.61 -15.99 -10.75
CA ARG A 39 10.24 -14.76 -10.05
C ARG A 39 11.48 -13.85 -9.95
N ILE A 40 11.41 -12.68 -10.56
CA ILE A 40 12.49 -11.68 -10.55
C ILE A 40 12.38 -10.77 -9.32
N THR A 41 11.16 -10.33 -9.01
CA THR A 41 10.89 -9.46 -7.86
C THR A 41 9.47 -9.65 -7.32
N GLY A 42 9.22 -9.11 -6.14
CA GLY A 42 7.96 -9.26 -5.41
C GLY A 42 7.91 -10.51 -4.54
N ASP A 43 6.71 -10.89 -4.14
CA ASP A 43 6.48 -11.89 -3.11
C ASP A 43 5.50 -13.00 -3.57
N SER A 44 4.87 -13.70 -2.63
CA SER A 44 3.84 -14.69 -2.92
C SER A 44 2.47 -14.08 -3.18
N THR A 45 2.31 -12.75 -3.18
CA THR A 45 1.04 -12.06 -3.33
C THR A 45 1.00 -11.33 -4.67
N ALA A 46 2.04 -10.55 -4.97
CA ALA A 46 2.22 -9.90 -6.25
C ALA A 46 3.70 -9.95 -6.64
N ALA A 47 3.97 -10.32 -7.88
CA ALA A 47 5.34 -10.55 -8.32
C ALA A 47 5.49 -10.37 -9.82
N VAL A 48 6.72 -10.04 -10.22
CA VAL A 48 7.14 -9.99 -11.62
C VAL A 48 7.90 -11.27 -11.94
N PHE A 49 7.52 -11.90 -13.04
CA PHE A 49 8.11 -13.13 -13.54
C PHE A 49 8.72 -12.91 -14.92
N ARG A 50 9.79 -13.64 -15.22
CA ARG A 50 10.35 -13.78 -16.56
C ARG A 50 10.41 -15.25 -16.95
N ARG A 51 10.59 -15.50 -18.25
CA ARG A 51 11.01 -16.81 -18.73
C ARG A 51 12.40 -17.10 -18.19
N ALA A 52 12.70 -18.36 -17.87
CA ALA A 52 14.01 -18.78 -17.38
C ALA A 52 15.15 -18.40 -18.34
N ALA A 53 14.86 -18.36 -19.65
CA ALA A 53 15.80 -17.95 -20.70
C ALA A 53 16.09 -16.44 -20.74
N ASP A 54 15.31 -15.60 -20.04
CA ASP A 54 15.43 -14.14 -20.05
C ASP A 54 15.86 -13.56 -18.69
N VAL A 55 16.30 -14.41 -17.76
CA VAL A 55 16.72 -13.97 -16.41
C VAL A 55 18.01 -13.15 -16.44
N ASP A 56 18.91 -13.44 -17.39
CA ASP A 56 20.21 -12.81 -17.58
C ASP A 56 20.18 -11.72 -18.68
N ALA A 57 19.01 -11.22 -19.05
CA ALA A 57 18.85 -10.33 -20.20
C ALA A 57 19.63 -9.02 -20.07
N GLU A 58 19.81 -8.50 -18.84
CA GLU A 58 20.63 -7.34 -18.54
C GLU A 58 22.13 -7.60 -18.71
N ALA A 59 22.58 -8.85 -18.49
CA ALA A 59 23.97 -9.25 -18.70
C ALA A 59 24.28 -9.54 -20.18
N HIS A 60 23.25 -9.81 -20.97
CA HIS A 60 23.34 -10.18 -22.39
C HIS A 60 22.39 -9.38 -23.29
N PRO A 61 22.45 -8.03 -23.27
CA PRO A 61 21.55 -7.18 -24.03
C PRO A 61 21.61 -7.41 -25.55
N GLU A 62 22.75 -7.90 -26.06
CA GLU A 62 22.97 -8.26 -27.46
C GLU A 62 22.00 -9.34 -27.97
N ARG A 63 21.52 -10.23 -27.09
CA ARG A 63 20.56 -11.29 -27.44
C ARG A 63 19.15 -10.74 -27.72
N TYR A 64 18.91 -9.48 -27.36
CA TYR A 64 17.61 -8.83 -27.43
C TYR A 64 17.59 -7.64 -28.41
N ALA A 65 18.57 -7.55 -29.32
CA ALA A 65 18.60 -6.52 -30.35
C ALA A 65 17.30 -6.54 -31.18
N GLY A 66 16.46 -5.51 -31.01
CA GLY A 66 15.19 -5.36 -31.70
C GLY A 66 14.01 -6.16 -31.14
N ARG A 67 14.15 -6.85 -29.99
CA ARG A 67 13.05 -7.55 -29.31
C ARG A 67 12.97 -7.15 -27.83
N PRO A 68 11.78 -6.94 -27.27
CA PRO A 68 11.67 -6.67 -25.84
C PRO A 68 11.92 -7.92 -25.01
N VAL A 69 12.42 -7.72 -23.79
CA VAL A 69 12.34 -8.70 -22.71
C VAL A 69 10.91 -8.71 -22.21
N VAL A 70 10.30 -9.89 -22.17
CA VAL A 70 8.90 -10.04 -21.75
C VAL A 70 8.87 -10.38 -20.27
N GLU A 71 8.19 -9.54 -19.50
CA GLU A 71 7.90 -9.75 -18.08
C GLU A 71 6.39 -9.95 -17.87
N ALA A 72 6.03 -10.77 -16.90
CA ALA A 72 4.65 -10.94 -16.47
C ALA A 72 4.48 -10.40 -15.05
N TYR A 73 3.58 -9.43 -14.88
CA TYR A 73 3.16 -8.97 -13.57
C TYR A 73 1.88 -9.71 -13.15
N CYS A 74 2.02 -10.57 -12.14
CA CYS A 74 0.93 -11.36 -11.59
C CYS A 74 0.45 -10.74 -10.27
N TRP A 75 -0.82 -10.35 -10.22
CA TRP A 75 -1.42 -9.59 -9.11
C TRP A 75 -2.73 -10.17 -8.58
N SER A 76 -3.24 -11.26 -9.15
CA SER A 76 -4.56 -11.83 -8.80
C SER A 76 -4.74 -12.17 -7.31
N ARG A 77 -3.66 -12.53 -6.62
CA ARG A 77 -3.70 -12.80 -5.16
C ARG A 77 -3.91 -11.53 -4.32
N LEU A 78 -3.83 -10.32 -4.89
CA LEU A 78 -4.27 -9.08 -4.24
C LEU A 78 -5.80 -8.99 -4.13
N THR A 79 -6.57 -9.69 -4.98
CA THR A 79 -8.04 -9.62 -5.04
C THR A 79 -8.78 -10.94 -4.78
N SER A 80 -8.10 -12.10 -4.63
CA SER A 80 -8.76 -13.42 -4.36
C SER A 80 -8.51 -14.16 -3.01
N GLY A 81 -7.67 -13.66 -2.08
CA GLY A 81 -7.40 -14.22 -0.74
C GLY A 81 -8.39 -13.97 0.42
N ASN A 82 -7.89 -14.21 1.65
CA ASN A 82 -8.56 -14.51 2.93
C ASN A 82 -9.72 -13.57 3.37
N GLY A 83 -10.66 -14.09 4.18
CA GLY A 83 -11.82 -13.40 4.77
C GLY A 83 -11.48 -12.21 5.67
N ALA A 84 -10.23 -12.11 6.15
CA ALA A 84 -9.70 -10.87 6.75
C ALA A 84 -9.79 -9.66 5.82
N ARG A 85 -10.07 -9.87 4.52
CA ARG A 85 -10.39 -8.79 3.60
C ARG A 85 -11.66 -8.02 3.93
N ALA A 86 -12.59 -8.58 4.70
CA ALA A 86 -13.75 -7.83 5.17
C ALA A 86 -13.34 -6.60 6.00
N LEU A 87 -12.19 -6.65 6.71
CA LEU A 87 -11.65 -5.49 7.42
C LEU A 87 -11.30 -4.32 6.49
N TRP A 88 -11.13 -4.55 5.17
CA TRP A 88 -10.94 -3.46 4.22
C TRP A 88 -12.15 -2.55 4.10
N LEU A 89 -13.36 -3.01 4.43
CA LEU A 89 -14.53 -2.14 4.44
C LEU A 89 -14.40 -1.00 5.47
N LEU A 90 -13.74 -1.27 6.61
CA LEU A 90 -13.41 -0.22 7.59
C LEU A 90 -12.39 0.78 7.04
N LEU A 91 -11.50 0.31 6.16
CA LEU A 91 -10.44 1.11 5.53
C LEU A 91 -10.86 1.73 4.20
N LEU A 92 -12.03 1.38 3.67
CA LEU A 92 -12.57 1.86 2.41
C LEU A 92 -12.57 3.40 2.29
N PRO A 93 -13.01 4.18 3.31
CA PRO A 93 -12.91 5.64 3.20
C PRO A 93 -11.47 6.14 3.03
N PHE A 94 -10.49 5.48 3.67
CA PHE A 94 -9.07 5.82 3.50
C PHE A 94 -8.54 5.43 2.13
N MET A 95 -8.98 4.28 1.59
CA MET A 95 -8.62 3.87 0.22
C MET A 95 -9.08 4.89 -0.82
N VAL A 96 -10.31 5.40 -0.69
CA VAL A 96 -10.86 6.40 -1.61
C VAL A 96 -10.05 7.69 -1.56
N VAL A 97 -9.64 8.13 -0.37
CA VAL A 97 -8.79 9.32 -0.22
C VAL A 97 -7.38 9.09 -0.77
N ASN A 98 -6.81 7.90 -0.58
CA ASN A 98 -5.55 7.53 -1.21
C ASN A 98 -5.66 7.54 -2.75
N LEU A 99 -6.74 6.99 -3.31
CA LEU A 99 -7.01 7.05 -4.74
C LEU A 99 -7.12 8.49 -5.23
N ALA A 100 -7.85 9.36 -4.51
CA ALA A 100 -7.96 10.78 -4.84
C ALA A 100 -6.59 11.47 -4.84
N HIS A 101 -5.70 11.12 -3.92
CA HIS A 101 -4.34 11.64 -3.91
C HIS A 101 -3.58 11.34 -5.22
N TRP A 102 -3.68 10.08 -5.69
CA TRP A 102 -3.04 9.64 -6.94
C TRP A 102 -3.76 10.10 -8.20
N ALA A 103 -5.07 10.33 -8.13
CA ALA A 103 -5.88 10.88 -9.23
C ALA A 103 -5.74 12.41 -9.39
N ARG A 104 -4.77 13.03 -8.71
CA ARG A 104 -4.51 14.47 -8.80
C ARG A 104 -4.22 14.88 -10.25
N PRO A 105 -4.83 15.97 -10.77
CA PRO A 105 -4.55 16.46 -12.11
C PRO A 105 -3.05 16.75 -12.32
N ALA A 106 -2.54 16.41 -13.51
CA ALA A 106 -1.16 16.68 -13.88
C ALA A 106 -0.86 18.19 -13.78
N ALA A 107 0.25 18.52 -13.11
CA ALA A 107 0.76 19.89 -13.08
C ALA A 107 1.69 20.13 -14.29
N PRO A 108 1.79 21.37 -14.80
CA PRO A 108 2.77 21.70 -15.83
C PRO A 108 4.19 21.32 -15.41
N ALA A 109 4.98 20.78 -16.35
CA ALA A 109 6.38 20.39 -16.11
C ALA A 109 7.28 21.59 -15.77
N THR A 110 6.91 22.78 -16.25
CA THR A 110 7.62 24.05 -16.00
C THR A 110 6.67 25.09 -15.45
N GLY A 111 7.01 25.68 -14.32
CA GLY A 111 6.23 26.74 -13.66
C GLY A 111 5.44 26.26 -12.43
N PRO A 112 4.87 27.19 -11.65
CA PRO A 112 4.15 26.86 -10.43
C PRO A 112 2.85 26.11 -10.74
N ALA A 113 2.55 25.07 -9.95
CA ALA A 113 1.29 24.33 -10.08
C ALA A 113 0.09 25.30 -9.94
N PRO A 114 -0.95 25.15 -10.77
CA PRO A 114 -2.15 25.99 -10.68
C PRO A 114 -2.73 25.99 -9.26
N ARG A 115 -3.26 27.14 -8.82
CA ARG A 115 -3.87 27.27 -7.47
C ARG A 115 -4.90 26.19 -7.19
N ALA A 116 -5.70 25.82 -8.19
CA ALA A 116 -6.68 24.73 -8.10
C ALA A 116 -6.04 23.36 -7.78
N VAL A 117 -4.92 23.02 -8.41
CA VAL A 117 -4.19 21.75 -8.20
C VAL A 117 -3.51 21.72 -6.83
N ARG A 118 -3.12 22.88 -6.29
CA ARG A 118 -2.67 23.01 -4.89
C ARG A 118 -3.82 22.88 -3.91
N ALA A 119 -4.94 23.58 -4.15
CA ALA A 119 -6.12 23.52 -3.31
C ALA A 119 -6.68 22.09 -3.22
N TYR A 120 -6.76 21.38 -4.35
CA TYR A 120 -7.11 19.96 -4.38
C TYR A 120 -6.21 19.13 -3.44
N GLY A 121 -4.90 19.29 -3.55
CA GLY A 121 -3.95 18.57 -2.70
C GLY A 121 -4.13 18.87 -1.21
N VAL A 122 -4.43 20.13 -0.85
CA VAL A 122 -4.72 20.51 0.55
C VAL A 122 -6.03 19.88 1.02
N LEU A 123 -7.10 19.95 0.22
CA LEU A 123 -8.40 19.39 0.56
C LEU A 123 -8.33 17.88 0.78
N VAL A 124 -7.62 17.15 -0.09
CA VAL A 124 -7.40 15.70 0.07
C VAL A 124 -6.64 15.41 1.38
N ARG A 125 -5.64 16.21 1.74
CA ARG A 125 -4.90 16.05 3.01
C ARG A 125 -5.76 16.34 4.23
N VAL A 126 -6.58 17.40 4.18
CA VAL A 126 -7.53 17.72 5.25
C VAL A 126 -8.55 16.60 5.41
N LEU A 127 -9.09 16.07 4.31
CA LEU A 127 -10.02 14.95 4.33
C LEU A 127 -9.37 13.69 4.94
N ALA A 128 -8.13 13.36 4.54
CA ALA A 128 -7.37 12.25 5.13
C ALA A 128 -7.18 12.41 6.65
N LEU A 129 -6.81 13.62 7.08
CA LEU A 129 -6.65 13.93 8.50
C LEU A 129 -7.98 13.80 9.26
N SER A 130 -9.06 14.36 8.73
CA SER A 130 -10.40 14.29 9.33
C SER A 130 -10.87 12.85 9.50
N LEU A 131 -10.69 11.99 8.49
CA LEU A 131 -11.03 10.56 8.60
C LEU A 131 -10.21 9.84 9.67
N THR A 132 -8.92 10.16 9.78
CA THR A 132 -8.04 9.60 10.81
C THR A 132 -8.52 10.01 12.21
N LEU A 133 -8.85 11.30 12.39
CA LEU A 133 -9.37 11.82 13.65
C LEU A 133 -10.73 11.20 14.01
N LEU A 134 -11.63 11.05 13.04
CA LEU A 134 -12.93 10.41 13.23
C LEU A 134 -12.79 8.94 13.65
N LEU A 135 -11.88 8.20 13.01
CA LEU A 135 -11.60 6.81 13.36
C LEU A 135 -11.07 6.69 14.81
N ILE A 136 -10.11 7.54 15.19
CA ILE A 136 -9.55 7.55 16.55
C ILE A 136 -10.62 7.99 17.57
N ALA A 137 -11.42 9.01 17.25
CA ALA A 137 -12.51 9.47 18.11
C ALA A 137 -13.56 8.36 18.32
N ALA A 138 -13.96 7.64 17.28
CA ALA A 138 -14.86 6.50 17.40
C ALA A 138 -14.27 5.40 18.30
N ALA A 139 -12.97 5.13 18.22
CA ALA A 139 -12.29 4.20 19.11
C ALA A 139 -12.28 4.70 20.57
N CYS A 140 -12.07 6.00 20.79
CA CYS A 140 -12.17 6.62 22.11
C CYS A 140 -13.58 6.50 22.69
N GLU A 141 -14.63 6.82 21.92
CA GLU A 141 -16.03 6.69 22.35
C GLU A 141 -16.34 5.26 22.80
N VAL A 142 -15.98 4.26 21.99
CA VAL A 142 -16.24 2.86 22.34
C VAL A 142 -15.43 2.42 23.56
N ALA A 143 -14.13 2.71 23.60
CA ALA A 143 -13.24 2.19 24.64
C ALA A 143 -13.36 2.95 25.97
N LEU A 144 -13.38 4.27 25.92
CA LEU A 144 -13.36 5.12 27.11
C LEU A 144 -14.77 5.36 27.64
N ASP A 145 -15.70 5.76 26.78
CA ASP A 145 -17.04 6.12 27.21
C ASP A 145 -17.92 4.88 27.41
N LEU A 146 -18.16 4.09 26.36
CA LEU A 146 -19.08 2.96 26.47
C LEU A 146 -18.53 1.83 27.37
N LEU A 147 -17.26 1.45 27.19
CA LEU A 147 -16.68 0.32 27.92
C LEU A 147 -16.13 0.71 29.30
N ALA A 148 -15.14 1.62 29.36
CA ALA A 148 -14.43 1.91 30.60
C ALA A 148 -15.23 2.77 31.59
N TRP A 149 -16.07 3.69 31.10
CA TRP A 149 -16.89 4.56 31.92
C TRP A 149 -18.26 3.96 32.21
N GLN A 150 -19.08 3.71 31.18
CA GLN A 150 -20.46 3.27 31.36
C GLN A 150 -20.57 1.79 31.78
N CYS A 151 -20.06 0.85 30.98
CA CYS A 151 -20.24 -0.57 31.23
C CYS A 151 -19.44 -1.04 32.46
N ALA A 152 -18.13 -0.78 32.53
CA ALA A 152 -17.31 -1.16 33.69
C ALA A 152 -17.70 -0.41 34.98
N GLY A 153 -18.33 0.76 34.85
CA GLY A 153 -18.98 1.50 35.94
C GLY A 153 -20.16 0.78 36.59
N SER A 154 -20.79 -0.16 35.87
CA SER A 154 -22.01 -0.84 36.31
C SER A 154 -21.73 -2.28 36.78
N GLY A 155 -22.31 -2.64 37.93
CA GLY A 155 -22.26 -4.02 38.46
C GLY A 155 -23.00 -5.02 37.57
N ALA A 156 -23.99 -4.57 36.79
CA ALA A 156 -24.74 -5.43 35.86
C ALA A 156 -23.87 -5.91 34.68
N CYS A 157 -22.96 -5.06 34.16
CA CYS A 157 -22.01 -5.45 33.12
C CYS A 157 -20.86 -6.32 33.68
N THR A 158 -20.33 -5.98 34.86
CA THR A 158 -19.12 -6.60 35.42
C THR A 158 -19.39 -7.84 36.29
N GLY A 159 -20.66 -8.05 36.67
CA GLY A 159 -21.10 -9.23 37.42
C GLY A 159 -21.18 -10.51 36.58
N SER A 160 -21.80 -11.54 37.14
CA SER A 160 -21.83 -12.94 36.67
C SER A 160 -22.56 -13.21 35.33
N GLY A 161 -22.77 -12.19 34.50
CA GLY A 161 -23.34 -12.29 33.14
C GLY A 161 -22.30 -12.20 32.01
N ALA A 162 -22.71 -11.73 30.83
CA ALA A 162 -21.91 -11.66 29.59
C ALA A 162 -20.59 -10.86 29.68
N GLY A 163 -20.39 -10.09 30.75
CA GLY A 163 -19.14 -9.36 31.04
C GLY A 163 -18.34 -9.94 32.19
N SER A 164 -18.45 -11.24 32.51
CA SER A 164 -17.62 -11.89 33.54
C SER A 164 -16.11 -11.73 33.30
N TRP A 165 -15.68 -11.61 32.03
CA TRP A 165 -14.31 -11.29 31.64
C TRP A 165 -13.87 -9.88 32.06
N LEU A 166 -14.81 -8.95 32.25
CA LEU A 166 -14.62 -7.59 32.79
C LEU A 166 -14.72 -7.55 34.32
N GLY A 167 -14.98 -8.66 35.00
CA GLY A 167 -15.16 -8.70 36.45
C GLY A 167 -13.94 -8.20 37.24
N PHE A 168 -12.74 -8.21 36.65
CA PHE A 168 -11.56 -7.59 37.28
C PHE A 168 -11.68 -6.07 37.41
N MET A 169 -12.47 -5.44 36.52
CA MET A 169 -12.79 -4.03 36.56
C MET A 169 -14.01 -3.72 37.42
N GLU A 170 -14.61 -4.65 38.17
CA GLU A 170 -15.80 -4.36 39.00
C GLU A 170 -15.58 -3.23 40.03
N PRO A 171 -16.60 -2.37 40.31
CA PRO A 171 -16.48 -1.34 41.35
C PRO A 171 -16.08 -1.93 42.70
N GLY A 172 -15.08 -1.35 43.35
CA GLY A 172 -14.53 -1.86 44.62
C GLY A 172 -13.28 -2.73 44.49
N ARG A 173 -12.90 -3.18 43.27
CA ARG A 173 -11.63 -3.87 43.01
C ARG A 173 -10.52 -2.89 42.63
N TRP A 174 -9.27 -3.36 42.57
CA TRP A 174 -8.08 -2.54 42.24
C TRP A 174 -8.19 -1.83 40.87
N TRP A 175 -8.63 -2.57 39.85
CA TRP A 175 -8.92 -2.04 38.51
C TRP A 175 -10.32 -1.44 38.41
N GLY A 176 -11.06 -1.40 39.51
CA GLY A 176 -12.38 -0.79 39.63
C GLY A 176 -12.36 0.73 39.76
N GLN A 177 -11.19 1.34 39.98
CA GLN A 177 -11.08 2.78 40.12
C GLN A 177 -11.25 3.49 38.76
N PRO A 178 -12.06 4.56 38.65
CA PRO A 178 -12.37 5.21 37.37
C PRO A 178 -11.12 5.59 36.57
N GLY A 179 -10.11 6.19 37.22
CA GLY A 179 -8.86 6.58 36.55
C GLY A 179 -8.08 5.39 35.96
N ARG A 180 -8.11 4.22 36.60
CA ARG A 180 -7.39 3.04 36.12
C ARG A 180 -8.11 2.35 34.97
N ARG A 181 -9.44 2.30 35.01
CA ARG A 181 -10.25 1.79 33.90
C ARG A 181 -10.08 2.63 32.65
N LEU A 182 -10.12 3.96 32.79
CA LEU A 182 -9.89 4.88 31.69
C LEU A 182 -8.45 4.76 31.15
N ALA A 183 -7.45 4.60 32.02
CA ALA A 183 -6.07 4.37 31.60
C ALA A 183 -5.91 3.05 30.80
N LEU A 184 -6.57 1.97 31.22
CA LEU A 184 -6.62 0.72 30.45
C LEU A 184 -7.38 0.90 29.13
N GLY A 185 -8.53 1.57 29.15
CA GLY A 185 -9.31 1.85 27.93
C GLY A 185 -8.52 2.68 26.92
N ALA A 186 -7.69 3.62 27.37
CA ALA A 186 -6.85 4.46 26.52
C ALA A 186 -5.77 3.68 25.75
N LEU A 187 -5.46 2.45 26.17
CA LEU A 187 -4.56 1.57 25.41
C LEU A 187 -5.13 1.24 24.03
N VAL A 188 -6.46 1.21 23.86
CA VAL A 188 -7.10 0.91 22.57
C VAL A 188 -6.83 1.99 21.52
N PRO A 189 -7.20 3.27 21.70
CA PRO A 189 -6.90 4.32 20.72
C PRO A 189 -5.38 4.57 20.58
N ALA A 190 -4.59 4.37 21.64
CA ALA A 190 -3.13 4.45 21.54
C ALA A 190 -2.55 3.33 20.65
N ALA A 191 -2.99 2.09 20.83
CA ALA A 191 -2.57 0.95 20.01
C ALA A 191 -3.02 1.12 18.55
N LEU A 192 -4.24 1.61 18.31
CA LEU A 192 -4.72 1.92 16.97
C LEU A 192 -3.86 2.98 16.29
N THR A 193 -3.54 4.07 16.99
CA THR A 193 -2.68 5.14 16.47
C THR A 193 -1.28 4.62 16.15
N TRP A 194 -0.70 3.83 17.06
CA TRP A 194 0.60 3.20 16.84
C TRP A 194 0.58 2.24 15.65
N LEU A 195 -0.47 1.43 15.51
CA LEU A 195 -0.64 0.51 14.39
C LEU A 195 -0.72 1.25 13.06
N LEU A 196 -1.51 2.33 12.97
CA LEU A 196 -1.61 3.15 11.77
C LEU A 196 -0.26 3.76 11.39
N TRP A 197 0.46 4.29 12.37
CA TRP A 197 1.82 4.82 12.18
C TRP A 197 2.78 3.73 11.68
N TYR A 198 2.79 2.58 12.34
CA TYR A 198 3.65 1.45 11.99
C TYR A 198 3.40 0.95 10.57
N LEU A 199 2.13 0.76 10.21
CA LEU A 199 1.74 0.34 8.86
C LEU A 199 2.16 1.37 7.81
N SER A 200 1.90 2.66 8.06
CA SER A 200 2.27 3.75 7.16
C SER A 200 3.78 3.79 6.89
N ASN A 201 4.59 3.64 7.95
CA ASN A 201 6.06 3.63 7.82
C ASN A 201 6.55 2.39 7.06
N ARG A 202 5.95 1.22 7.33
CA ARG A 202 6.33 -0.03 6.67
C ARG A 202 5.97 -0.01 5.19
N THR A 203 4.78 0.46 4.82
CA THR A 203 4.35 0.54 3.41
C THR A 203 5.21 1.51 2.62
N TRP A 204 5.51 2.68 3.20
CA TRP A 204 6.40 3.66 2.58
C TRP A 204 7.80 3.09 2.33
N SER A 205 8.38 2.45 3.34
CA SER A 205 9.71 1.83 3.22
C SER A 205 9.76 0.71 2.19
N ALA A 206 8.70 -0.10 2.07
CA ALA A 206 8.70 -1.29 1.21
C ALA A 206 8.39 -0.98 -0.26
N TYR A 207 7.49 -0.03 -0.54
CA TYR A 207 6.94 0.17 -1.88
C TYR A 207 7.21 1.54 -2.50
N GLU A 208 7.35 2.60 -1.70
CA GLU A 208 7.45 3.97 -2.22
C GLU A 208 8.88 4.54 -2.19
N SER A 209 9.80 3.91 -1.46
CA SER A 209 11.18 4.37 -1.28
C SER A 209 12.11 4.13 -2.48
N GLN A 210 11.59 3.58 -3.58
CA GLN A 210 12.40 3.27 -4.76
C GLN A 210 12.77 4.58 -5.50
N PRO A 211 14.05 4.95 -5.57
CA PRO A 211 14.45 6.12 -6.34
C PRO A 211 14.15 5.89 -7.82
N PRO A 212 13.69 6.92 -8.56
CA PRO A 212 13.55 6.81 -10.00
C PRO A 212 14.91 6.39 -10.60
N PRO A 213 14.93 5.51 -11.62
CA PRO A 213 16.16 5.11 -12.27
C PRO A 213 16.98 6.34 -12.67
N ALA A 214 18.24 6.38 -12.24
CA ALA A 214 19.14 7.46 -12.62
C ALA A 214 19.42 7.37 -14.13
N GLY A 215 18.76 8.23 -14.91
CA GLY A 215 19.15 8.52 -16.28
C GLY A 215 18.38 7.77 -17.37
N ALA A 216 17.30 8.39 -17.84
CA ALA A 216 17.15 8.60 -19.28
C ALA A 216 16.94 10.11 -19.45
N ALA A 217 17.95 10.81 -19.97
CA ALA A 217 17.74 12.17 -20.45
C ALA A 217 16.60 12.11 -21.48
N VAL A 218 15.45 12.66 -21.13
CA VAL A 218 14.34 12.83 -22.08
C VAL A 218 14.92 13.66 -23.23
N PRO A 219 15.00 13.13 -24.47
CA PRO A 219 15.46 13.93 -25.58
C PRO A 219 14.55 15.15 -25.68
N ALA A 220 15.13 16.34 -25.70
CA ALA A 220 14.37 17.55 -25.91
C ALA A 220 13.58 17.39 -27.22
N VAL A 221 12.25 17.34 -27.12
CA VAL A 221 11.37 17.41 -28.28
C VAL A 221 11.64 18.77 -28.91
N ARG A 222 12.31 18.79 -30.07
CA ARG A 222 12.45 20.01 -30.85
C ARG A 222 11.09 20.37 -31.46
N PRO A 223 10.74 21.66 -31.50
CA PRO A 223 9.47 22.14 -32.05
C PRO A 223 9.32 21.82 -33.53
#